data_AF-A0A3M8FT55-F1
#
_entry.id   AF-A0A3M8FT55-F1
#
_cell.length_a   1.000
_cell.length_b   1.000
_cell.length_c   1.000
_cell.angle_alpha   90.00
_cell.angle_beta   90.00
_cell.angle_gamma   90.00
#
_symmetry.space_group_name_H-M   'P 1'
#
loop_
_entity.id
_entity.type
_entity.pdbx_description
1 polymer ?
#
loop_
_entity_poly.entity_id
_entity_poly.type
_entity_poly.pdbx_seq_one_letter_code
_entity_poly.pdbx_strand_id
1 'polypeptide(L)'
;MRARRNRAFTLVEILIVVVILGILAAVVIPQFVNASDEAQVGNVETQLRTLRTQVQLFRAQSDTNDFPALVEGEDDGAVAWAAMIDEQLLQAAPVNPRTNSSTLTFTEETGVAGMDEAMADGDVGWFFNEETGELWAASFNENYRDPDDEDTGEPWPAGDE
;
A
#
# COMPACT_ATOMS: atom_id res chain seq x y z
N MET A 1 -33.64 53.09 22.71
CA MET A 1 -33.06 51.89 22.08
C MET A 1 -31.78 51.53 22.83
N ARG A 2 -31.73 50.39 23.53
CA ARG A 2 -30.51 49.95 24.23
C ARG A 2 -29.50 49.44 23.21
N ALA A 3 -28.37 50.12 23.05
CA ALA A 3 -27.27 49.67 22.21
C ALA A 3 -26.71 48.35 22.78
N ARG A 4 -26.75 47.28 21.98
CA ARG A 4 -26.05 46.03 22.30
C ARG A 4 -24.55 46.33 22.26
N ARG A 5 -23.86 46.16 23.38
CA ARG A 5 -22.39 46.14 23.40
C ARG A 5 -21.94 44.89 22.64
N ASN A 6 -21.46 45.08 21.42
CA ASN A 6 -20.69 44.05 20.74
C ASN A 6 -19.40 43.85 21.54
N ARG A 7 -19.28 42.68 22.18
CA ARG A 7 -18.04 42.27 22.85
C ARG A 7 -17.03 41.98 21.75
N ALA A 8 -15.96 42.77 21.69
CA ALA A 8 -14.80 42.48 20.85
C ALA A 8 -13.92 41.45 21.57
N PHE A 9 -13.40 40.47 20.83
CA PHE A 9 -12.41 39.51 21.33
C PHE A 9 -11.14 40.24 21.77
N THR A 10 -10.54 39.80 22.88
CA THR A 10 -9.28 40.38 23.34
C THR A 10 -8.10 39.73 22.60
N LEU A 11 -7.02 40.48 22.38
CA LEU A 11 -5.79 39.92 21.79
C LEU A 11 -5.22 38.78 22.63
N VAL A 12 -5.35 38.87 23.96
CA VAL A 12 -4.90 37.83 24.90
C VAL A 12 -5.68 36.52 24.71
N GLU A 13 -6.98 36.61 24.42
CA GLU A 13 -7.84 35.45 24.20
C GLU A 13 -7.44 34.70 22.93
N ILE A 14 -7.14 35.41 21.84
CA ILE A 14 -6.60 34.79 20.62
C ILE A 14 -5.18 34.26 20.84
N LEU A 15 -4.32 34.97 21.59
CA LEU A 15 -2.96 34.56 21.89
C LEU A 15 -2.92 33.20 22.63
N ILE A 16 -3.73 33.04 23.67
CA ILE A 16 -3.76 31.79 24.44
C ILE A 16 -4.29 30.64 23.57
N VAL A 17 -5.29 30.89 22.72
CA VAL A 17 -5.83 29.87 21.82
C VAL A 17 -4.78 29.37 20.83
N VAL A 18 -4.03 30.27 20.16
CA VAL A 18 -3.00 29.83 19.20
C VAL A 18 -1.84 29.12 19.89
N VAL A 19 -1.50 29.49 21.13
CA VAL A 19 -0.48 28.78 21.93
C VAL A 19 -0.94 27.37 22.26
N ILE A 20 -2.18 27.19 22.72
CA ILE A 20 -2.74 25.86 23.00
C ILE A 20 -2.81 25.01 21.73
N LEU A 21 -3.30 25.58 20.62
CA LEU A 21 -3.34 24.89 19.32
C LEU A 21 -1.93 24.48 18.84
N GLY A 22 -0.92 25.32 19.04
CA GLY A 22 0.47 25.00 18.71
C GLY A 22 1.02 23.82 19.52
N ILE A 23 0.74 23.76 20.83
CA ILE A 23 1.17 22.64 21.69
C ILE A 23 0.46 21.34 21.28
N LEU A 24 -0.85 21.39 21.03
CA LEU A 24 -1.61 20.22 20.61
C LEU A 24 -1.14 19.70 19.25
N ALA A 25 -0.91 20.60 18.28
CA ALA A 25 -0.41 20.23 16.96
C ALA A 25 0.96 19.55 17.04
N ALA A 26 1.87 20.05 17.88
CA ALA A 26 3.21 19.48 18.04
C ALA A 26 3.21 18.03 18.54
N VAL A 27 2.22 17.64 19.35
CA VAL A 27 2.11 16.25 19.85
C VAL A 27 1.33 15.36 18.89
N VAL A 28 0.25 15.87 18.31
CA VAL A 28 -0.69 15.05 17.51
C VAL A 28 -0.15 14.74 16.11
N ILE A 29 0.52 15.69 15.45
CA ILE A 29 1.03 15.51 14.09
C ILE A 29 1.97 14.30 13.96
N PRO A 30 3.05 14.15 14.76
CA PRO A 30 3.94 13.00 14.62
C PRO A 30 3.23 11.67 14.92
N GLN A 31 2.32 11.64 15.89
CA GLN A 31 1.53 10.45 16.19
C GLN A 31 0.64 10.03 15.00
N PHE A 32 0.03 10.99 14.31
CA PHE A 32 -0.85 10.73 13.19
C PHE A 32 -0.10 10.21 11.94
N VAL A 33 1.10 10.72 11.68
CA VAL A 33 1.95 10.23 10.57
C VAL A 33 2.31 8.76 10.79
N ASN A 34 2.85 8.42 11.96
CA ASN A 34 3.24 7.02 12.26
C ASN A 34 2.05 6.05 12.13
N ALA A 35 0.87 6.45 12.64
CA ALA A 35 -0.34 5.62 12.54
C ALA A 35 -0.83 5.47 11.09
N SER A 36 -0.58 6.46 10.23
CA SER A 36 -0.93 6.39 8.81
C SER A 36 -0.01 5.42 8.07
N ASP A 37 1.29 5.44 8.36
CA ASP A 37 2.26 4.53 7.74
C ASP A 37 2.02 3.08 8.16
N GLU A 38 1.77 2.83 9.45
CA GLU A 38 1.41 1.50 9.96
C GLU A 38 0.11 0.97 9.32
N ALA A 39 -0.88 1.85 9.14
CA ALA A 39 -2.11 1.49 8.43
C ALA A 39 -1.84 1.14 6.95
N GLN A 40 -0.91 1.84 6.28
CA GLN A 40 -0.53 1.50 4.90
C GLN A 40 0.16 0.14 4.82
N VAL A 41 1.10 -0.16 5.71
CA VAL A 41 1.75 -1.47 5.80
C VAL A 41 0.71 -2.58 5.95
N GLY A 42 -0.20 -2.45 6.94
CA GLY A 42 -1.24 -3.45 7.17
C GLY A 42 -2.21 -3.61 6.00
N ASN A 43 -2.50 -2.52 5.27
CA ASN A 43 -3.34 -2.56 4.08
C ASN A 43 -2.68 -3.34 2.93
N VAL A 44 -1.41 -3.07 2.63
CA VAL A 44 -0.65 -3.78 1.59
C VAL A 44 -0.53 -5.26 1.94
N GLU A 45 -0.17 -5.57 3.18
CA GLU A 45 -0.03 -6.96 3.65
C GLU A 45 -1.35 -7.74 3.53
N THR A 46 -2.48 -7.13 3.93
CA THR A 46 -3.80 -7.76 3.83
C THR A 46 -4.21 -8.01 2.38
N GLN A 47 -3.93 -7.04 1.49
CA GLN A 47 -4.21 -7.19 0.07
C GLN A 47 -3.35 -8.30 -0.55
N LEU A 48 -2.05 -8.31 -0.27
CA LEU A 48 -1.13 -9.32 -0.79
C LEU A 48 -1.55 -10.74 -0.38
N ARG A 49 -1.91 -10.95 0.89
CA ARG A 49 -2.44 -12.22 1.39
C ARG A 49 -3.73 -12.64 0.69
N THR A 50 -4.62 -11.68 0.46
CA THR A 50 -5.88 -11.92 -0.26
C THR A 50 -5.58 -12.35 -1.70
N LEU A 51 -4.73 -11.62 -2.41
CA LEU A 51 -4.36 -11.94 -3.79
C LEU A 51 -3.70 -13.31 -3.93
N ARG A 52 -2.74 -13.64 -3.05
CA ARG A 52 -2.11 -14.97 -3.03
C ARG A 52 -3.14 -16.09 -2.83
N THR A 53 -4.13 -15.86 -1.95
CA THR A 53 -5.22 -16.82 -1.75
C THR A 53 -6.05 -16.98 -3.02
N GLN A 54 -6.38 -15.87 -3.71
CA GLN A 54 -7.14 -15.94 -4.97
C GLN A 54 -6.36 -16.59 -6.10
N VAL A 55 -5.05 -16.35 -6.22
CA VAL A 55 -4.18 -17.00 -7.21
C VAL A 55 -4.10 -18.51 -6.95
N GLN A 56 -3.94 -18.91 -5.69
CA GLN A 56 -3.95 -20.34 -5.33
C GLN A 56 -5.31 -20.99 -5.59
N LEU A 57 -6.41 -20.25 -5.35
CA LEU A 57 -7.76 -20.72 -5.63
C LEU A 57 -8.01 -20.89 -7.13
N PHE A 58 -7.55 -19.93 -7.96
CA PHE A 58 -7.57 -20.05 -9.42
C PHE A 58 -6.87 -21.35 -9.85
N ARG A 59 -5.64 -21.56 -9.37
CA ARG A 59 -4.86 -22.75 -9.69
C ARG A 59 -5.58 -24.04 -9.32
N ALA A 60 -6.26 -24.06 -8.17
CA ALA A 60 -7.02 -25.21 -7.71
C ALA A 60 -8.31 -25.46 -8.51
N GLN A 61 -8.88 -24.44 -9.16
CA GLN A 61 -10.07 -24.54 -10.01
C GLN A 61 -9.71 -24.87 -11.47
N SER A 62 -8.50 -24.53 -11.90
CA SER A 62 -8.01 -24.83 -13.24
C SER A 62 -7.81 -26.34 -13.43
N ASP A 63 -8.38 -26.89 -14.52
CA ASP A 63 -8.23 -28.30 -14.88
C ASP A 63 -6.77 -28.73 -15.12
N THR A 64 -5.90 -27.77 -15.44
CA THR A 64 -4.47 -28.01 -15.74
C THR A 64 -3.55 -27.70 -14.55
N ASN A 65 -4.11 -27.21 -13.43
CA ASN A 65 -3.35 -26.81 -12.24
C ASN A 65 -2.29 -25.72 -12.52
N ASP A 66 -2.61 -24.88 -13.51
CA ASP A 66 -1.80 -23.75 -13.94
C ASP A 66 -2.17 -22.48 -13.17
N PHE A 67 -1.22 -21.56 -13.06
CA PHE A 67 -1.46 -20.22 -12.55
C PHE A 67 -2.31 -19.39 -13.53
N PRO A 68 -2.94 -18.29 -13.07
CA PRO A 68 -3.69 -17.42 -13.96
C PRO A 68 -2.78 -16.91 -15.06
N ALA A 69 -3.23 -17.08 -16.31
CA ALA A 69 -2.62 -16.48 -17.49
C ALA A 69 -2.94 -14.98 -17.49
N LEU A 70 -2.25 -14.25 -16.62
CA LEU A 70 -2.28 -12.80 -16.58
C LEU A 70 -1.62 -12.29 -17.88
N VAL A 71 -2.04 -11.14 -18.40
CA VAL A 71 -1.54 -10.64 -19.69
C VAL A 71 -1.07 -9.21 -19.53
N GLU A 72 0.13 -8.86 -19.99
CA GLU A 72 0.59 -7.48 -20.07
C GLU A 72 -0.46 -6.60 -20.76
N GLY A 73 -0.93 -5.55 -20.10
CA GLY A 73 -1.95 -4.67 -20.64
C GLY A 73 -1.40 -3.66 -21.64
N GLU A 74 -2.32 -3.08 -22.40
CA GLU A 74 -2.04 -2.28 -23.60
C GLU A 74 -1.50 -0.86 -23.32
N ASP A 75 -1.35 -0.46 -22.05
CA ASP A 75 -0.68 0.77 -21.63
C ASP A 75 0.56 0.43 -20.77
N ASP A 76 1.74 0.76 -21.31
CA ASP A 76 3.09 0.74 -20.73
C ASP A 76 3.24 0.02 -19.36
N GLY A 77 3.11 -1.32 -19.39
CA GLY A 77 3.41 -2.20 -18.27
C GLY A 77 2.22 -2.73 -17.47
N ALA A 78 0.98 -2.28 -17.69
CA ALA A 78 -0.17 -2.66 -16.86
C ALA A 78 -0.69 -4.10 -17.07
N VAL A 79 -0.12 -5.16 -16.48
CA VAL A 79 -0.71 -6.51 -16.61
C VAL A 79 -2.15 -6.60 -16.09
N ALA A 80 -3.01 -7.25 -16.86
CA ALA A 80 -4.45 -7.38 -16.65
C ALA A 80 -4.80 -8.58 -15.76
N TRP A 81 -5.64 -8.30 -14.77
CA TRP A 81 -6.25 -9.27 -13.86
C TRP A 81 -7.46 -10.00 -14.45
N ALA A 82 -7.64 -9.93 -15.77
CA ALA A 82 -8.86 -10.32 -16.47
C ALA A 82 -9.25 -11.78 -16.21
N ALA A 83 -8.30 -12.71 -16.27
CA ALA A 83 -8.55 -14.13 -16.00
C ALA A 83 -9.17 -14.36 -14.61
N MET A 84 -8.68 -13.66 -13.59
CA MET A 84 -9.20 -13.78 -12.23
C MET A 84 -10.53 -13.06 -12.03
N ILE A 85 -10.78 -11.98 -12.77
CA ILE A 85 -12.05 -11.25 -12.75
C ILE A 85 -13.15 -12.08 -13.44
N ASP A 86 -12.83 -12.69 -14.58
CA ASP A 86 -13.75 -13.51 -15.36
C ASP A 86 -14.19 -14.76 -14.57
N GLU A 87 -13.27 -15.34 -13.78
CA GLU A 87 -13.57 -16.43 -12.84
C GLU A 87 -14.23 -15.97 -11.52
N GLN A 88 -14.58 -14.68 -11.41
CA GLN A 88 -15.24 -14.09 -10.22
C GLN A 88 -14.42 -14.21 -8.93
N LEU A 89 -13.11 -14.40 -9.04
CA LEU A 89 -12.18 -14.42 -7.90
C LEU A 89 -11.84 -13.00 -7.44
N LEU A 90 -11.87 -12.04 -8.37
CA LEU A 90 -11.67 -10.61 -8.12
C LEU A 90 -12.84 -9.80 -8.68
N GLN A 91 -13.23 -8.74 -7.97
CA GLN A 91 -14.27 -7.82 -8.46
C GLN A 91 -13.71 -6.74 -9.41
N ALA A 92 -12.45 -6.36 -9.21
CA ALA A 92 -11.74 -5.37 -10.00
C ALA A 92 -10.23 -5.61 -9.84
N ALA A 93 -9.43 -4.97 -10.70
CA ALA A 93 -7.98 -4.97 -10.56
C ALA A 93 -7.57 -4.36 -9.20
N PRO A 94 -6.77 -5.08 -8.38
CA PRO A 94 -6.31 -4.58 -7.09
C PRO A 94 -5.36 -3.40 -7.28
N VAL A 95 -5.62 -2.31 -6.56
CA VAL A 95 -4.75 -1.12 -6.56
C VAL A 95 -3.84 -1.21 -5.34
N ASN A 96 -2.53 -1.19 -5.56
CA ASN A 96 -1.54 -1.13 -4.49
C ASN A 96 -1.68 0.23 -3.77
N PRO A 97 -1.97 0.25 -2.44
CA PRO A 97 -2.10 1.49 -1.66
C PRO A 97 -0.87 2.39 -1.67
N ARG A 98 0.33 1.82 -1.87
CA ARG A 98 1.60 2.54 -1.80
C ARG A 98 1.97 3.25 -3.09
N THR A 99 1.77 2.59 -4.23
CA THR A 99 2.10 3.14 -5.56
C THR A 99 0.88 3.71 -6.27
N ASN A 100 -0.33 3.49 -5.73
CA ASN A 100 -1.61 3.81 -6.36
C ASN A 100 -1.77 3.21 -7.77
N SER A 101 -1.06 2.12 -8.04
CA SER A 101 -1.04 1.45 -9.33
C SER A 101 -1.68 0.06 -9.21
N SER A 102 -2.45 -0.33 -10.23
CA SER A 102 -2.98 -1.71 -10.36
C SER A 102 -2.19 -2.54 -11.37
N THR A 103 -1.17 -1.94 -11.97
CA THR A 103 -0.27 -2.57 -12.91
C THR A 103 0.41 -3.76 -12.26
N LEU A 104 0.36 -4.92 -12.92
CA LEU A 104 1.20 -6.06 -12.56
C LEU A 104 2.36 -6.16 -13.55
N THR A 105 3.52 -6.63 -13.11
CA THR A 105 4.66 -6.93 -13.97
C THR A 105 5.12 -8.36 -13.70
N PHE A 106 5.69 -9.00 -14.71
CA PHE A 106 6.23 -10.34 -14.56
C PHE A 106 7.70 -10.31 -14.18
N THR A 107 8.08 -11.20 -13.28
CA THR A 107 9.49 -11.42 -12.91
C THR A 107 9.82 -12.90 -13.04
N GLU A 108 11.03 -13.18 -13.53
CA GLU A 108 11.62 -14.53 -13.52
C GLU A 108 12.29 -14.83 -12.16
N GLU A 109 12.45 -13.83 -11.30
CA GLU A 109 13.08 -13.96 -9.99
C GLU A 109 12.15 -14.62 -8.98
N THR A 110 12.75 -15.25 -7.95
CA THR A 110 12.03 -16.01 -6.92
C THR A 110 12.49 -15.64 -5.51
N GLY A 111 11.64 -15.91 -4.52
CA GLY A 111 11.93 -15.65 -3.11
C GLY A 111 12.38 -14.21 -2.84
N VAL A 112 13.56 -14.05 -2.22
CA VAL A 112 14.10 -12.73 -1.83
C VAL A 112 14.51 -11.88 -3.04
N ALA A 113 14.94 -12.49 -4.14
CA ALA A 113 15.36 -11.74 -5.32
C ALA A 113 14.18 -11.07 -6.02
N GLY A 114 13.04 -11.78 -6.13
CA GLY A 114 11.80 -11.19 -6.65
C GLY A 114 11.22 -10.11 -5.74
N MET A 115 11.39 -10.26 -4.42
CA MET A 115 11.06 -9.20 -3.45
C MET A 115 11.96 -7.97 -3.62
N ASP A 116 13.27 -8.15 -3.75
CA ASP A 116 14.24 -7.07 -3.92
C ASP A 116 13.97 -6.29 -5.21
N GLU A 117 13.61 -6.97 -6.30
CA GLU A 117 13.16 -6.34 -7.55
C GLU A 117 11.87 -5.55 -7.35
N ALA A 118 10.87 -6.16 -6.70
CA ALA A 118 9.61 -5.50 -6.42
C ALA A 118 9.77 -4.25 -5.56
N MET A 119 10.72 -4.27 -4.61
CA MET A 119 11.05 -3.12 -3.77
C MET A 119 11.74 -1.99 -4.51
N ALA A 120 12.43 -2.28 -5.62
CA ALA A 120 13.16 -1.28 -6.40
C ALA A 120 12.27 -0.46 -7.34
N ASP A 121 11.06 -0.93 -7.64
CA ASP A 121 10.11 -0.29 -8.55
C ASP A 121 8.95 0.38 -7.80
N GLY A 122 8.69 1.65 -8.12
CA GLY A 122 7.61 2.45 -7.55
C GLY A 122 6.50 2.83 -8.52
N ASP A 123 6.62 2.45 -9.79
CA ASP A 123 5.67 2.81 -10.85
C ASP A 123 4.60 1.74 -11.07
N VAL A 124 4.92 0.48 -10.73
CA VAL A 124 3.98 -0.64 -10.83
C VAL A 124 3.25 -0.92 -9.51
N GLY A 125 2.21 -1.74 -9.55
CA GLY A 125 1.45 -2.17 -8.38
C GLY A 125 1.97 -3.48 -7.79
N TRP A 126 2.19 -4.48 -8.65
CA TRP A 126 2.40 -5.87 -8.23
C TRP A 126 3.44 -6.55 -9.12
N PHE A 127 4.17 -7.50 -8.54
CA PHE A 127 5.11 -8.37 -9.26
C PHE A 127 4.64 -9.80 -9.13
N PHE A 128 4.67 -10.56 -10.23
CA PHE A 128 4.23 -11.95 -10.24
C PHE A 128 5.22 -12.84 -10.99
N ASN A 129 5.51 -14.00 -10.41
CA ASN A 129 6.25 -15.05 -11.09
C ASN A 129 5.25 -16.12 -11.57
N GLU A 130 5.15 -16.29 -12.89
CA GLU A 130 4.20 -17.24 -13.50
C GLU A 130 4.57 -18.71 -13.29
N GLU A 131 5.85 -19.01 -13.03
CA GLU A 131 6.33 -20.37 -12.82
C GLU A 131 6.08 -20.85 -11.39
N THR A 132 6.33 -19.98 -10.40
CA THR A 132 6.21 -20.31 -8.97
C THR A 132 4.87 -19.90 -8.37
N GLY A 133 4.19 -18.92 -8.98
CA GLY A 133 2.99 -18.27 -8.45
C GLY A 133 3.25 -17.32 -7.29
N GLU A 134 4.51 -16.95 -7.08
CA GLU A 134 4.88 -15.95 -6.09
C GLU A 134 4.41 -14.58 -6.54
N LEU A 135 3.91 -13.80 -5.58
CA LEU A 135 3.36 -12.47 -5.81
C LEU A 135 3.98 -11.52 -4.79
N TRP A 136 4.47 -10.37 -5.22
CA TRP A 136 5.01 -9.32 -4.36
C TRP A 136 4.30 -7.99 -4.63
N ALA A 137 4.28 -7.12 -3.63
CA ALA A 137 3.80 -5.75 -3.77
C ALA A 137 4.98 -4.84 -4.13
N ALA A 138 4.78 -3.97 -5.12
CA ALA A 138 5.79 -2.99 -5.49
C ALA A 138 6.10 -2.04 -4.33
N SER A 139 7.37 -1.63 -4.22
CA SER A 139 7.89 -0.74 -3.17
C SER A 139 7.61 -1.21 -1.74
N PHE A 140 7.42 -2.51 -1.48
CA PHE A 140 7.08 -3.03 -0.15
C PHE A 140 7.98 -4.19 0.27
N ASN A 141 8.57 -4.07 1.45
CA ASN A 141 9.32 -5.14 2.10
C ASN A 141 8.38 -6.04 2.91
N GLU A 142 8.09 -7.23 2.40
CA GLU A 142 7.24 -8.18 3.11
C GLU A 142 7.94 -8.84 4.32
N ASN A 143 9.26 -8.83 4.37
CA ASN A 143 9.99 -9.40 5.52
C ASN A 143 9.90 -8.51 6.77
N TYR A 144 9.47 -7.26 6.62
CA TYR A 144 9.21 -6.35 7.74
C TYR A 144 8.11 -6.92 8.64
N ARG A 145 8.49 -7.31 9.87
CA ARG A 145 7.56 -7.91 10.85
C ARG A 145 7.30 -7.04 12.06
N ASP A 146 8.30 -6.28 12.50
CA ASP A 146 8.25 -5.51 13.73
C ASP A 146 9.09 -4.23 13.57
N PRO A 147 8.55 -3.04 13.87
CA PRO A 147 9.29 -1.78 13.85
C PRO A 147 10.54 -1.76 14.73
N ASP A 148 10.58 -2.56 15.79
CA ASP A 148 11.73 -2.65 16.70
C ASP A 148 12.74 -3.74 16.31
N ASP A 149 12.45 -4.52 15.25
CA ASP A 149 13.31 -5.62 14.79
C ASP A 149 14.29 -5.15 13.70
N GLU A 150 15.51 -4.84 14.14
CA GLU A 150 16.64 -4.39 13.31
C GLU A 150 17.06 -5.40 12.23
N ASP A 151 16.68 -6.69 12.34
CA ASP A 151 17.05 -7.72 11.36
C ASP A 151 16.15 -7.73 10.12
N THR A 152 14.98 -7.08 10.16
CA THR A 152 13.97 -7.15 9.07
C THR A 152 14.01 -6.00 8.05
N GLY A 153 14.83 -4.98 8.32
CA GLY A 153 14.95 -3.78 7.49
C GLY A 153 13.73 -2.85 7.62
N GLU A 154 13.61 -1.88 6.71
CA GLU A 154 12.48 -0.95 6.69
C GLU A 154 11.33 -1.49 5.81
N PRO A 155 10.06 -1.15 6.11
CA PRO A 155 8.91 -1.59 5.30
C PRO A 155 8.92 -1.03 3.89
N TRP A 156 9.58 0.11 3.70
CA TRP A 156 9.63 0.85 2.46
C TRP A 156 11.11 1.02 2.06
N PRO A 157 11.45 1.01 0.76
CA PRO A 157 12.80 1.33 0.33
C PRO A 157 13.19 2.73 0.83
N ALA A 158 14.41 2.87 1.33
CA ALA A 158 14.95 4.17 1.72
C ALA A 158 15.07 5.06 0.47
N GLY A 159 14.12 5.97 0.25
CA GLY A 159 14.08 6.81 -0.96
C GLY A 159 13.27 8.10 -0.78
N ASP A 160 14.02 9.21 -0.78
CA ASP A 160 13.65 10.61 -1.05
C ASP A 160 12.36 11.17 -0.39
N GLU A 161 12.47 11.63 0.86
CA GLU A 161 11.55 12.64 1.42
C GLU A 161 11.56 13.96 0.61
#